data_AF-A0A9E0SZI4-F1
#
_entry.id   AF-A0A9E0SZI4-F1
#
_cell.length_a   1.000
_cell.length_b   1.000
_cell.length_c   1.000
_cell.angle_alpha   90.00
_cell.angle_beta   90.00
_cell.angle_gamma   90.00
#
_symmetry.space_group_name_H-M   'P 1'
#
loop_
_entity.id
_entity.type
_entity.pdbx_description
1 polymer ?
#
loop_
_entity_poly.entity_id
_entity_poly.type
_entity_poly.pdbx_seq_one_letter_code
_entity_poly.pdbx_strand_id
1 'polypeptide(L)'
;MHRHASGDHELRETHACQRIDPSDPSRRRLLAGLVAAYTASLIPWAMAVPVTDAEHGTFVALSAILVGRRMLDAEQGRRLHDALAAIEPGFDADCQVLLNQIDSQRIDPAMLQSVLDAGHANVAPLPRKIMRAWCLGLVGEGEATRCLAYEQALDAVVVGDVLRPPTYAYGAYGSWSRPPASKE
;
A
#
# COMPACT_ATOMS: atom_id res chain seq x y z
N MET A 1 25.03 24.77 91.18
CA MET A 1 26.46 24.71 91.55
C MET A 1 27.21 24.15 90.36
N HIS A 2 28.04 24.99 89.71
CA HIS A 2 29.19 24.67 88.84
C HIS A 2 28.98 23.80 87.58
N ARG A 3 29.57 24.08 86.40
CA ARG A 3 30.47 25.16 85.91
C ARG A 3 30.63 24.94 84.38
N HIS A 4 30.76 26.03 83.61
CA HIS A 4 31.56 26.29 82.37
C HIS A 4 31.83 25.16 81.34
N ALA A 5 32.09 25.40 80.05
CA ALA A 5 32.03 26.50 79.07
C ALA A 5 32.75 25.95 77.81
N SER A 6 32.82 26.77 76.76
CA SER A 6 33.62 26.58 75.52
C SER A 6 33.01 25.57 74.54
N GLY A 7 32.87 25.87 73.26
CA GLY A 7 33.44 26.95 72.45
C GLY A 7 33.52 26.39 71.03
N ASP A 8 32.98 27.18 70.10
CA ASP A 8 33.19 27.18 68.64
C ASP A 8 33.81 25.95 67.96
N HIS A 9 33.06 25.38 67.02
CA HIS A 9 33.63 25.05 65.72
C HIS A 9 32.58 25.15 64.61
N GLU A 10 32.76 26.17 63.77
CA GLU A 10 32.21 26.24 62.42
C GLU A 10 32.48 24.93 61.67
N LEU A 11 31.43 24.36 61.08
CA LEU A 11 31.51 23.69 59.78
C LEU A 11 30.24 24.07 58.99
N ARG A 12 30.37 25.15 58.22
CA ARG A 12 29.44 25.51 57.15
C ARG A 12 29.61 24.51 56.01
N GLU A 13 28.80 23.47 55.97
CA GLU A 13 28.55 22.72 54.74
C GLU A 13 27.55 23.51 53.89
N THR A 14 28.07 24.36 53.00
CA THR A 14 27.26 24.99 51.97
C THR A 14 26.95 23.96 50.89
N HIS A 15 25.81 23.29 51.02
CA HIS A 15 25.17 22.62 49.88
C HIS A 15 24.73 23.71 48.88
N ALA A 16 25.51 23.90 47.83
CA ALA A 16 25.09 24.69 46.68
C ALA A 16 23.92 23.97 45.99
N CYS A 17 22.70 24.40 46.30
CA CYS A 17 21.50 24.04 45.55
C CYS A 17 21.66 24.64 44.14
N GLN A 18 22.07 23.82 43.18
CA GLN A 18 22.18 24.23 41.79
C GLN A 18 20.77 24.39 41.23
N ARG A 19 20.37 25.66 41.09
CA ARG A 19 19.08 26.08 40.54
C ARG A 19 19.03 25.66 39.07
N ILE A 20 18.12 24.75 38.72
CA ILE A 20 17.88 24.35 37.33
C ILE A 20 17.09 25.47 36.67
N ASP A 21 17.75 26.31 35.87
CA ASP A 21 17.07 27.36 35.11
C ASP A 21 16.19 26.73 34.00
N PRO A 22 14.91 27.13 33.89
CA PRO A 22 13.93 26.50 33.00
C PRO A 22 14.10 26.81 31.51
N SER A 23 15.14 27.57 31.12
CA SER A 23 15.32 28.00 29.73
C SER A 23 16.79 28.08 29.32
N ASP A 24 17.53 26.98 29.43
CA ASP A 24 18.84 26.84 28.81
C ASP A 24 18.68 26.70 27.27
N PRO A 25 19.17 27.67 26.47
CA PRO A 25 19.09 27.59 25.01
C PRO A 25 19.82 26.36 24.44
N SER A 26 20.81 25.82 25.17
CA SER A 26 21.55 24.62 24.81
C SER A 26 20.68 23.37 24.91
N ARG A 27 19.89 23.25 25.98
CA ARG A 27 18.90 22.16 26.14
C ARG A 27 17.80 22.22 25.08
N ARG A 28 17.32 23.42 24.75
CA ARG A 28 16.32 23.59 23.68
C ARG A 28 16.84 23.13 22.32
N ARG A 29 18.10 23.40 22.00
CA ARG A 29 18.74 22.95 20.76
C ARG A 29 18.91 21.41 20.73
N LEU A 30 19.26 20.80 21.86
CA LEU A 30 19.37 19.35 21.97
C LEU A 30 18.01 18.66 21.81
N LEU A 31 16.96 19.18 22.44
CA LEU A 31 15.59 18.65 22.30
C LEU A 31 15.07 18.83 20.87
N ALA A 32 15.31 19.99 20.25
CA ALA A 32 14.95 20.22 18.85
C ALA A 32 15.68 19.23 17.92
N GLY A 33 16.97 18.94 18.18
CA GLY A 33 17.72 17.94 17.44
C GLY A 33 17.16 16.52 17.59
N LEU A 34 16.80 16.11 18.81
CA LEU A 34 16.20 14.80 19.08
C LEU A 34 14.82 14.64 18.41
N VAL A 35 13.98 15.67 18.46
CA VAL A 35 12.67 15.65 17.78
C VAL A 35 12.86 15.59 16.26
N ALA A 36 13.77 16.38 15.70
CA ALA A 36 14.06 16.36 14.27
C ALA A 36 14.56 14.97 13.81
N ALA A 37 15.47 14.35 14.58
CA ALA A 37 15.97 13.00 14.30
C ALA A 37 14.85 11.94 14.39
N TYR A 38 13.96 12.05 15.38
CA TYR A 38 12.81 11.16 15.51
C TYR A 38 11.82 11.32 14.34
N THR A 39 11.51 12.55 13.94
CA THR A 39 10.65 12.79 12.76
C THR A 39 11.29 12.31 11.47
N ALA A 40 12.61 12.44 11.31
CA ALA A 40 13.32 11.90 10.15
C ALA A 40 13.29 10.37 10.09
N SER A 41 13.22 9.69 11.24
CA SER A 41 13.06 8.22 11.30
C SER A 41 11.67 7.73 10.89
N LEU A 42 10.66 8.62 10.95
CA LEU A 42 9.28 8.32 10.55
C LEU A 42 9.02 8.59 9.07
N ILE A 43 9.93 9.29 8.38
CA ILE A 43 9.88 9.40 6.93
C ILE A 43 10.22 8.00 6.40
N PRO A 44 9.28 7.32 5.72
CA PRO A 44 9.62 6.10 5.03
C PRO A 44 10.72 6.47 4.06
N TRP A 45 11.93 5.95 4.27
CA TRP A 45 12.97 5.95 3.26
C TRP A 45 12.48 5.01 2.16
N ALA A 46 11.53 5.48 1.37
CA ALA A 46 11.08 4.85 0.16
C ALA A 46 12.24 5.02 -0.81
N MET A 47 13.14 4.03 -0.80
CA MET A 47 14.05 3.83 -1.91
C MET A 47 13.16 3.74 -3.14
N ALA A 48 13.29 4.71 -4.04
CA ALA A 48 12.79 4.57 -5.38
C ALA A 48 13.55 3.38 -5.97
N VAL A 49 12.94 2.20 -5.92
CA VAL A 49 13.42 1.05 -6.65
C VAL A 49 13.36 1.50 -8.11
N PRO A 50 14.48 1.54 -8.83
CA PRO A 50 14.43 1.82 -10.26
C PRO A 50 13.44 0.81 -10.85
N VAL A 51 12.44 1.31 -11.58
CA VAL A 51 11.59 0.46 -12.41
C VAL A 51 12.54 -0.17 -13.43
N THR A 52 13.07 -1.35 -13.10
CA THR A 52 14.00 -2.09 -13.95
C THR A 52 13.30 -2.62 -15.20
N ASP A 53 11.97 -2.54 -15.24
CA ASP A 53 11.12 -2.97 -16.32
C ASP A 53 9.97 -1.96 -16.55
N ALA A 54 10.17 -1.08 -17.52
CA ALA A 54 9.20 -0.04 -17.87
C ALA A 54 7.85 -0.63 -18.31
N GLU A 55 7.87 -1.80 -18.95
CA GLU A 55 6.68 -2.49 -19.45
C GLU A 55 5.84 -3.00 -18.28
N HIS A 56 6.50 -3.61 -17.29
CA HIS A 56 5.85 -3.99 -16.03
C HIS A 56 5.25 -2.78 -15.30
N GLY A 57 5.98 -1.65 -15.27
CA GLY A 57 5.51 -0.40 -14.69
C GLY A 57 4.23 0.13 -15.34
N THR A 58 4.18 0.11 -16.69
CA THR A 58 2.99 0.47 -17.48
C THR A 58 1.81 -0.44 -17.15
N PHE A 59 2.03 -1.74 -17.07
CA PHE A 59 0.97 -2.70 -16.70
C PHE A 59 0.42 -2.45 -15.30
N VAL A 60 1.27 -2.20 -14.30
CA VAL A 60 0.83 -1.93 -12.92
C VAL A 60 0.04 -0.62 -12.83
N ALA A 61 0.49 0.43 -13.52
CA ALA A 61 -0.22 1.71 -13.57
C ALA A 61 -1.61 1.55 -14.21
N LEU A 62 -1.69 0.88 -15.36
CA LEU A 62 -2.94 0.59 -16.04
C LEU A 62 -3.88 -0.26 -15.16
N SER A 63 -3.33 -1.29 -14.50
CA SER A 63 -4.08 -2.15 -13.57
C SER A 63 -4.68 -1.35 -12.42
N ALA A 64 -3.92 -0.41 -11.84
CA ALA A 64 -4.39 0.43 -10.74
C ALA A 64 -5.56 1.33 -11.16
N ILE A 65 -5.51 1.88 -12.38
CA ILE A 65 -6.59 2.68 -12.98
C ILE A 65 -7.84 1.82 -13.18
N LEU A 66 -7.70 0.67 -13.83
CA LEU A 66 -8.84 -0.20 -14.19
C LEU A 66 -9.54 -0.80 -12.95
N VAL A 67 -8.75 -1.25 -11.98
CA VAL A 67 -9.27 -1.85 -10.74
C VAL A 67 -9.78 -0.77 -9.77
N GLY A 68 -9.34 0.48 -9.91
CA GLY A 68 -9.66 1.57 -8.99
C GLY A 68 -9.00 1.43 -7.62
N ARG A 69 -7.82 0.78 -7.56
CA ARG A 69 -7.05 0.57 -6.32
C ARG A 69 -5.68 1.23 -6.41
N ARG A 70 -5.31 1.98 -5.37
CA ARG A 70 -4.01 2.69 -5.30
C ARG A 70 -2.82 1.75 -5.09
N MET A 71 -3.05 0.61 -4.43
CA MET A 71 -2.01 -0.38 -4.17
C MET A 71 -2.51 -1.74 -4.58
N LEU A 72 -1.74 -2.39 -5.44
CA LEU A 72 -1.93 -3.76 -5.90
C LEU A 72 -0.77 -4.60 -5.39
N ASP A 73 -1.00 -5.90 -5.20
CA ASP A 73 0.05 -6.81 -4.79
C ASP A 73 1.09 -6.94 -5.91
N ALA A 74 2.34 -6.60 -5.60
CA ALA A 74 3.40 -6.52 -6.60
C ALA A 74 3.77 -7.89 -7.18
N GLU A 75 3.74 -8.94 -6.37
CA GLU A 75 4.09 -10.29 -6.82
C GLU A 75 3.01 -10.87 -7.74
N GLN A 76 1.74 -10.71 -7.35
CA GLN A 76 0.61 -11.06 -8.18
C GLN A 76 0.64 -10.27 -9.49
N GLY A 77 0.89 -8.96 -9.42
CA GLY A 77 1.02 -8.11 -10.60
C GLY A 77 2.08 -8.63 -11.57
N ARG A 78 3.26 -9.03 -11.08
CA ARG A 78 4.32 -9.62 -11.90
C ARG A 78 3.89 -10.93 -12.56
N ARG A 79 3.28 -11.85 -11.81
CA ARG A 79 2.81 -13.14 -12.35
C ARG A 79 1.71 -12.96 -13.40
N LEU A 80 0.80 -12.01 -13.20
CA LEU A 80 -0.26 -11.70 -14.16
C LEU A 80 0.31 -11.10 -15.45
N HIS A 81 1.24 -10.15 -15.32
CA HIS A 81 1.96 -9.54 -16.45
C HIS A 81 2.70 -10.60 -17.27
N ASP A 82 3.55 -11.41 -16.63
CA ASP A 82 4.31 -12.50 -17.28
C ASP A 82 3.36 -13.44 -18.05
N ALA A 83 2.22 -13.81 -17.46
CA ALA A 83 1.28 -14.73 -18.07
C ALA A 83 0.52 -14.12 -19.24
N LEU A 84 0.13 -12.84 -19.17
CA LEU A 84 -0.56 -12.13 -20.24
C LEU A 84 0.38 -11.90 -21.43
N ALA A 85 1.60 -11.45 -21.18
CA ALA A 85 2.62 -11.27 -22.21
C ALA A 85 2.98 -12.58 -22.92
N ALA A 86 2.96 -13.72 -22.19
CA ALA A 86 3.20 -15.03 -22.78
C ALA A 86 2.07 -15.53 -23.70
N ILE A 87 0.84 -15.02 -23.56
CA ILE A 87 -0.34 -15.47 -24.33
C ILE A 87 -0.62 -14.51 -25.49
N GLU A 88 -0.35 -13.22 -25.32
CA GLU A 88 -0.65 -12.18 -26.31
C GLU A 88 0.61 -11.51 -26.84
N PRO A 89 1.04 -11.85 -28.05
CA PRO A 89 2.15 -11.15 -28.70
C PRO A 89 1.83 -9.66 -28.83
N GLY A 90 2.72 -8.81 -28.33
CA GLY A 90 2.54 -7.34 -28.36
C GLY A 90 1.74 -6.76 -27.19
N PHE A 91 1.42 -7.58 -26.17
CA PHE A 91 0.70 -7.14 -24.97
C PHE A 91 1.25 -5.85 -24.36
N ASP A 92 2.57 -5.73 -24.20
CA ASP A 92 3.21 -4.56 -23.59
C ASP A 92 3.05 -3.29 -24.44
N ALA A 93 3.13 -3.43 -25.76
CA ALA A 93 2.89 -2.34 -26.69
C ALA A 93 1.42 -1.88 -26.63
N ASP A 94 0.48 -2.82 -26.59
CA ASP A 94 -0.95 -2.51 -26.46
C ASP A 94 -1.28 -1.86 -25.10
N CYS A 95 -0.62 -2.29 -24.02
CA CYS A 95 -0.72 -1.65 -22.70
C CYS A 95 -0.24 -0.20 -22.75
N GLN A 96 0.89 0.06 -23.41
CA GLN A 96 1.43 1.41 -23.56
C GLN A 96 0.50 2.31 -24.38
N VAL A 97 -0.06 1.79 -25.48
CA VAL A 97 -1.04 2.50 -26.31
C VAL A 97 -2.27 2.86 -25.49
N LEU A 98 -2.81 1.89 -24.73
CA LEU A 98 -3.99 2.11 -23.90
C LEU A 98 -3.73 3.13 -22.78
N LEU A 99 -2.60 3.04 -22.09
CA LEU A 99 -2.24 4.01 -21.04
C LEU A 99 -2.14 5.44 -21.61
N ASN A 100 -1.43 5.61 -22.72
CA ASN A 100 -1.30 6.90 -23.39
C ASN A 100 -2.67 7.49 -23.80
N GLN A 101 -3.63 6.65 -24.21
CA GLN A 101 -4.97 7.09 -24.57
C GLN A 101 -5.76 7.57 -23.35
N ILE A 102 -5.71 6.82 -22.25
CA ILE A 102 -6.36 7.20 -20.98
C ILE A 102 -5.83 8.56 -20.52
N ASP A 103 -4.51 8.74 -20.55
CA ASP A 103 -3.86 10.00 -20.13
C ASP A 103 -4.21 11.17 -21.06
N SER A 104 -4.22 10.94 -22.38
CA SER A 104 -4.46 12.00 -23.37
C SER A 104 -5.91 12.51 -23.35
N GLN A 105 -6.87 11.62 -23.13
CA GLN A 105 -8.29 11.94 -23.24
C GLN A 105 -8.96 12.21 -21.89
N ARG A 106 -8.26 11.99 -20.76
CA ARG A 106 -8.81 12.07 -19.39
C ARG A 106 -10.17 11.40 -19.28
N ILE A 107 -10.26 10.20 -19.84
CA ILE A 107 -11.51 9.48 -19.99
C ILE A 107 -12.04 9.12 -18.59
N ASP A 108 -13.32 9.40 -18.34
CA ASP A 108 -13.99 8.86 -17.17
C ASP A 108 -13.93 7.33 -17.23
N PRO A 109 -13.43 6.63 -16.20
CA PRO A 109 -13.38 5.17 -16.16
C PRO A 109 -14.70 4.50 -16.54
N ALA A 110 -15.85 5.11 -16.22
CA ALA A 110 -17.18 4.58 -16.57
C ALA A 110 -17.44 4.55 -18.09
N MET A 111 -16.82 5.46 -18.84
CA MET A 111 -16.98 5.60 -20.28
C MET A 111 -15.87 4.91 -21.07
N LEU A 112 -14.79 4.46 -20.40
CA LEU A 112 -13.58 3.94 -21.03
C LEU A 112 -13.87 2.89 -22.11
N GLN A 113 -14.67 1.88 -21.79
CA GLN A 113 -14.95 0.81 -22.74
C GLN A 113 -15.68 1.31 -23.99
N SER A 114 -16.67 2.19 -23.82
CA SER A 114 -17.42 2.74 -24.95
C SER A 114 -16.54 3.60 -25.88
N VAL A 115 -15.57 4.33 -25.31
CA VAL A 115 -14.61 5.13 -26.06
C VAL A 115 -13.65 4.23 -26.84
N LEU A 116 -13.20 3.14 -26.23
CA LEU A 116 -12.32 2.17 -26.91
C LEU A 116 -13.04 1.44 -28.03
N ASP A 117 -14.28 1.01 -27.81
CA ASP A 117 -15.09 0.32 -28.82
C ASP A 117 -15.36 1.22 -30.04
N ALA A 118 -15.46 2.54 -29.85
CA ALA A 118 -15.73 3.50 -30.93
C ALA A 118 -14.49 3.88 -31.77
N GLY A 119 -13.29 3.89 -31.18
CA GLY A 119 -12.09 4.46 -31.81
C GLY A 119 -10.89 3.53 -31.93
N HIS A 120 -10.81 2.45 -31.15
CA HIS A 120 -9.59 1.67 -30.97
C HIS A 120 -9.88 0.17 -30.80
N ALA A 121 -10.50 -0.43 -31.81
CA ALA A 121 -10.95 -1.82 -31.79
C ALA A 121 -9.85 -2.85 -31.43
N ASN A 122 -8.57 -2.56 -31.71
CA ASN A 122 -7.47 -3.48 -31.40
C ASN A 122 -7.20 -3.61 -29.88
N VAL A 123 -7.21 -2.49 -29.14
CA VAL A 123 -6.96 -2.45 -27.68
C VAL A 123 -8.24 -2.51 -26.86
N ALA A 124 -9.41 -2.38 -27.49
CA ALA A 124 -10.72 -2.48 -26.85
C ALA A 124 -10.95 -3.74 -25.97
N PRO A 125 -10.45 -4.95 -26.30
CA PRO A 125 -10.63 -6.10 -25.42
C PRO A 125 -9.68 -6.10 -24.21
N LEU A 126 -8.58 -5.35 -24.26
CA LEU A 126 -7.50 -5.40 -23.26
C LEU A 126 -7.95 -5.06 -21.83
N PRO A 127 -8.76 -4.01 -21.56
CA PRO A 127 -9.22 -3.71 -20.21
C PRO A 127 -9.97 -4.87 -19.56
N ARG A 128 -10.83 -5.56 -20.32
CA ARG A 128 -11.59 -6.70 -19.82
C ARG A 128 -10.70 -7.89 -19.47
N LYS A 129 -9.64 -8.12 -20.26
CA LYS A 129 -8.66 -9.19 -19.99
C LYS A 129 -7.86 -8.92 -18.72
N ILE A 130 -7.38 -7.69 -18.55
CA ILE A 130 -6.66 -7.26 -17.33
C ILE A 130 -7.59 -7.35 -16.12
N MET A 131 -8.82 -6.85 -16.22
CA MET A 131 -9.80 -6.95 -15.14
C MET A 131 -10.13 -8.39 -14.78
N ARG A 132 -10.28 -9.28 -15.77
CA ARG A 132 -10.50 -10.72 -15.52
C ARG A 132 -9.31 -11.35 -14.78
N ALA A 133 -8.09 -11.00 -15.16
CA ALA A 133 -6.88 -11.50 -14.52
C ALA A 133 -6.82 -11.10 -13.03
N TRP A 134 -7.12 -9.84 -12.71
CA TRP A 134 -7.11 -9.34 -11.33
C TRP A 134 -8.32 -9.80 -10.51
N CYS A 135 -9.53 -9.66 -11.07
CA CYS A 135 -10.76 -9.95 -10.35
C CYS A 135 -10.95 -11.43 -10.11
N LEU A 136 -10.69 -12.29 -11.11
CA LEU A 136 -10.92 -13.73 -11.01
C LEU A 136 -9.65 -14.55 -10.83
N GLY A 137 -8.47 -13.94 -10.97
CA GLY A 137 -7.21 -14.68 -10.96
C GLY A 137 -6.98 -15.55 -12.21
N LEU A 138 -7.72 -15.30 -13.30
CA LEU A 138 -7.70 -16.14 -14.51
C LEU A 138 -7.10 -15.42 -15.72
N VAL A 139 -6.17 -16.08 -16.40
CA VAL A 139 -5.52 -15.59 -17.63
C VAL A 139 -5.70 -16.60 -18.76
N GLY A 140 -5.91 -16.13 -19.99
CA GLY A 140 -6.18 -16.99 -21.16
C GLY A 140 -7.65 -17.37 -21.31
N GLU A 141 -8.01 -18.01 -22.41
CA GLU A 141 -9.39 -18.36 -22.75
C GLU A 141 -9.54 -19.86 -23.07
N GLY A 142 -10.75 -20.39 -22.90
CA GLY A 142 -11.05 -21.80 -23.16
C GLY A 142 -10.12 -22.74 -22.39
N GLU A 143 -9.62 -23.77 -23.08
CA GLU A 143 -8.71 -24.78 -22.52
C GLU A 143 -7.33 -24.22 -22.13
N ALA A 144 -6.94 -23.06 -22.67
CA ALA A 144 -5.68 -22.40 -22.33
C ALA A 144 -5.78 -21.53 -21.06
N THR A 145 -6.94 -21.50 -20.39
CA THR A 145 -7.14 -20.72 -19.17
C THR A 145 -6.28 -21.25 -18.03
N ARG A 146 -5.53 -20.36 -17.38
CA ARG A 146 -4.71 -20.66 -16.20
C ARG A 146 -5.23 -19.89 -14.98
N CYS A 147 -5.34 -20.59 -13.86
CA CYS A 147 -5.63 -19.98 -12.56
C CYS A 147 -4.31 -19.59 -11.88
N LEU A 148 -4.11 -18.29 -11.69
CA LEU A 148 -2.91 -17.71 -11.09
C LEU A 148 -3.15 -17.19 -9.68
N ALA A 149 -4.41 -16.87 -9.36
CA ALA A 149 -4.83 -16.48 -8.02
C ALA A 149 -6.19 -17.09 -7.69
N TYR A 150 -6.36 -17.52 -6.45
CA TYR A 150 -7.63 -18.04 -5.94
C TYR A 150 -8.05 -17.27 -4.69
N GLU A 151 -7.33 -17.44 -3.59
CA GLU A 151 -7.59 -16.68 -2.35
C GLU A 151 -7.27 -15.19 -2.49
N GLN A 152 -6.31 -14.88 -3.34
CA GLN A 152 -5.81 -13.53 -3.56
C GLN A 152 -6.47 -12.85 -4.77
N ALA A 153 -7.42 -13.51 -5.45
CA ALA A 153 -8.20 -12.86 -6.50
C ALA A 153 -9.04 -11.73 -5.88
N LEU A 154 -9.18 -10.60 -6.60
CA LEU A 154 -9.78 -9.42 -5.98
C LEU A 154 -11.24 -9.63 -5.61
N ASP A 155 -11.99 -10.46 -6.34
CA ASP A 155 -13.36 -10.82 -6.00
C ASP A 155 -13.45 -11.47 -4.61
N ALA A 156 -12.56 -12.42 -4.31
CA ALA A 156 -12.43 -13.08 -3.02
C ALA A 156 -11.98 -12.12 -1.92
N VAL A 157 -11.01 -11.26 -2.22
CA VAL A 157 -10.49 -10.27 -1.25
C VAL A 157 -11.54 -9.24 -0.87
N VAL A 158 -12.35 -8.76 -1.82
CA VAL A 158 -13.39 -7.73 -1.59
C VAL A 158 -14.44 -8.18 -0.58
N VAL A 159 -14.80 -9.46 -0.62
CA VAL A 159 -15.83 -10.06 0.25
C VAL A 159 -15.25 -10.85 1.41
N GLY A 160 -13.93 -10.81 1.60
CA GLY A 160 -13.20 -11.64 2.56
C GLY A 160 -13.57 -11.42 4.02
N ASP A 161 -14.33 -10.38 4.35
CA ASP A 161 -14.91 -10.14 5.67
C ASP A 161 -16.12 -11.04 5.97
N VAL A 162 -16.89 -11.41 4.95
CA VAL A 162 -18.15 -12.16 5.07
C VAL A 162 -18.06 -13.55 4.46
N LEU A 163 -17.30 -13.70 3.37
CA LEU A 163 -17.19 -14.94 2.61
C LEU A 163 -15.74 -15.41 2.55
N ARG A 164 -15.59 -16.72 2.40
CA ARG A 164 -14.32 -17.35 2.04
C ARG A 164 -14.47 -18.02 0.67
N PRO A 165 -13.38 -18.13 -0.10
CA PRO A 165 -13.38 -18.97 -1.29
C PRO A 165 -13.89 -20.38 -0.95
N PRO A 166 -14.59 -21.05 -1.87
CA PRO A 166 -14.92 -22.47 -1.72
C PRO A 166 -13.70 -23.29 -1.28
N THR A 167 -13.91 -24.37 -0.53
CA THR A 167 -12.85 -25.20 0.11
C THR A 167 -12.16 -24.61 1.34
N TYR A 168 -12.40 -23.33 1.70
CA TYR A 168 -11.88 -22.73 2.94
C TYR A 168 -12.98 -22.62 3.99
N ALA A 169 -12.68 -23.07 5.21
CA ALA A 169 -13.61 -22.95 6.33
C ALA A 169 -13.77 -21.48 6.74
N TYR A 170 -15.01 -21.06 7.01
CA TYR A 170 -15.33 -19.73 7.51
C TYR A 170 -15.94 -19.78 8.91
N GLY A 171 -15.19 -19.29 9.89
CA GLY A 171 -15.65 -19.16 11.27
C GLY A 171 -16.03 -20.50 11.90
N ALA A 172 -16.74 -20.42 13.03
CA ALA A 172 -17.34 -21.59 13.67
C ALA A 172 -18.55 -22.10 12.87
N TYR A 173 -18.92 -23.35 13.09
CA TYR A 173 -20.16 -23.90 12.56
C TYR A 173 -21.36 -23.00 12.91
N GLY A 174 -22.21 -22.72 11.92
CA GLY A 174 -23.38 -21.84 12.08
C GLY A 174 -23.08 -20.35 11.97
N SER A 175 -21.84 -19.93 11.68
CA SER A 175 -21.45 -18.52 11.49
C SER A 175 -22.29 -17.81 10.41
N TRP A 176 -22.68 -18.53 9.37
CA TRP A 176 -23.53 -18.07 8.26
C TRP A 176 -24.99 -17.76 8.64
N SER A 177 -25.44 -18.14 9.83
CA SER A 177 -26.83 -17.90 10.27
C SER A 177 -27.11 -16.43 10.57
N ARG A 178 -26.07 -15.62 10.80
CA ARG A 178 -26.18 -14.19 11.10
C ARG A 178 -26.02 -13.40 9.80
N PRO A 179 -26.86 -12.39 9.55
CA PRO A 179 -26.67 -11.51 8.40
C PRO A 179 -25.35 -10.74 8.55
N PRO A 180 -24.66 -10.43 7.43
CA PRO A 180 -23.48 -9.59 7.46
C PRO A 180 -23.82 -8.19 7.97
N ALA A 181 -22.89 -7.56 8.68
CA ALA A 181 -23.01 -6.16 9.06
C ALA A 181 -23.02 -5.29 7.79
N SER A 182 -23.87 -4.27 7.75
CA SER A 182 -23.81 -3.25 6.70
C SER A 182 -22.46 -2.54 6.78
N LYS A 183 -21.77 -2.38 5.63
CA LYS A 183 -20.61 -1.49 5.54
C LYS A 183 -21.14 -0.05 5.62
N GLU A 184 -20.60 0.74 6.56
CA GLU A 184 -20.86 2.19 6.71
C GLU A 184 -20.26 3.00 5.56
#